data_AF-A0A1Y4QQU0-F1
#
_entry.id   AF-A0A1Y4QQU0-F1
#
_cell.length_a   1.000
_cell.length_b   1.000
_cell.length_c   1.000
_cell.angle_alpha   90.00
_cell.angle_beta   90.00
_cell.angle_gamma   90.00
#
_symmetry.space_group_name_H-M   'P 1'
#
loop_
_entity.id
_entity.type
_entity.pdbx_description
1 polymer ?
#
loop_
_entity_poly.entity_id
_entity_poly.type
_entity_poly.pdbx_seq_one_letter_code
_entity_poly.pdbx_strand_id
1 'polypeptide(L)'
;MLSNIYLDKFDKELEARGLCFVRYADDSNIFVKSEMAANRVMKSVTSWLERKLFLKVSATKTKIVRPTNSQFLGFTYWKNSSRWECIPTKKSKKNLYDKCRKELIRKKCVAQTNTKTFTRINQIVNGWINYFRIGRMKNFIDEFGQWLRHKIRVIILKQWKTPSRIYKNLQKLNEKLPYHFSDEQIYSVANTRLGLYRQANGNVVNFLLNADILAIRKEERPGLVNPLAYYLR
;
A
#
# COMPACT_ATOMS: atom_id res chain seq x y z
N MET A 1 -4.74 15.47 25.75
CA MET A 1 -4.22 14.81 26.98
C MET A 1 -5.34 14.45 27.96
N LEU A 2 -6.32 15.33 28.19
CA LEU A 2 -7.48 15.07 29.06
C LEU A 2 -8.32 13.83 28.69
N SER A 3 -8.48 13.53 27.39
CA SER A 3 -9.21 12.33 26.93
C SER A 3 -8.59 11.02 27.40
N ASN A 4 -7.26 10.93 27.44
CA ASN A 4 -6.56 9.73 27.93
C ASN A 4 -6.73 9.53 29.43
N ILE A 5 -6.71 10.62 30.20
CA ILE A 5 -6.94 10.59 31.66
C ILE A 5 -8.38 10.17 31.96
N TYR A 6 -9.34 10.65 31.16
CA TYR A 6 -10.75 10.32 31.32
C TYR A 6 -11.02 8.83 31.06
N LEU A 7 -10.41 8.26 30.01
CA LEU A 7 -10.57 6.86 29.62
C LEU A 7 -9.70 5.88 30.44
N ASP A 8 -8.78 6.37 31.29
CA ASP A 8 -8.01 5.52 32.21
C ASP A 8 -8.92 4.71 33.15
N LYS A 9 -10.03 5.30 33.60
CA LYS A 9 -11.03 4.59 34.42
C LYS A 9 -11.64 3.40 33.67
N PHE A 10 -11.78 3.52 32.35
CA PHE A 10 -12.31 2.45 31.53
C PHE A 10 -11.29 1.30 31.39
N ASP A 11 -10.02 1.62 31.22
CA ASP A 11 -8.96 0.61 31.15
C ASP A 11 -8.87 -0.19 32.47
N LYS A 12 -8.88 0.49 33.61
CA LYS A 12 -8.88 -0.14 34.94
C LYS A 12 -10.08 -1.07 35.16
N GLU A 13 -11.25 -0.70 34.65
CA GLU A 13 -12.45 -1.55 34.73
C GLU A 13 -12.29 -2.82 33.88
N LEU A 14 -11.72 -2.72 32.68
CA LEU A 14 -11.46 -3.88 31.83
C LEU A 14 -10.40 -4.81 32.44
N GLU A 15 -9.37 -4.24 33.05
CA GLU A 15 -8.33 -4.97 33.78
C GLU A 15 -8.90 -5.69 35.02
N ALA A 16 -9.73 -5.02 35.83
CA ALA A 16 -10.39 -5.62 36.99
C ALA A 16 -11.30 -6.80 36.60
N ARG A 17 -11.86 -6.77 35.39
CA ARG A 17 -12.66 -7.88 34.81
C ARG A 17 -11.81 -8.98 34.17
N GLY A 18 -10.49 -8.84 34.14
CA GLY A 18 -9.56 -9.79 33.52
C GLY A 18 -9.73 -9.93 32.00
N LEU A 19 -10.21 -8.88 31.32
CA LEU A 19 -10.44 -8.91 29.88
C LEU A 19 -9.16 -8.57 29.11
N CYS A 20 -8.91 -9.26 28.00
CA CYS A 20 -7.84 -8.90 27.07
C CYS A 20 -8.35 -7.80 26.14
N PHE A 21 -7.72 -6.63 26.13
CA PHE A 21 -8.13 -5.52 25.27
C PHE A 21 -6.94 -4.71 24.75
N VAL A 22 -7.19 -3.93 23.70
CA VAL A 22 -6.28 -2.93 23.16
C VAL A 22 -7.08 -1.67 22.89
N ARG A 23 -6.60 -0.52 23.38
CA ARG A 23 -7.22 0.79 23.15
C ARG A 23 -6.24 1.72 22.45
N TYR A 24 -6.74 2.47 21.47
CA TYR A 24 -6.02 3.56 20.82
C TYR A 24 -6.95 4.78 20.69
N ALA A 25 -6.67 5.81 21.49
CA ALA A 25 -7.58 6.94 21.69
C ALA A 25 -8.99 6.45 22.08
N ASP A 26 -10.00 6.68 21.22
CA ASP A 26 -11.39 6.32 21.44
C ASP A 26 -11.75 4.92 20.88
N ASP A 27 -10.92 4.36 20.00
CA ASP A 27 -11.15 3.04 19.42
C ASP A 27 -10.59 1.96 20.35
N SER A 28 -11.44 1.04 20.80
CA SER A 28 -11.06 -0.08 21.67
C SER A 28 -11.53 -1.41 21.10
N ASN A 29 -10.68 -2.43 21.22
CA ASN A 29 -10.97 -3.81 20.88
C ASN A 29 -10.87 -4.68 22.12
N ILE A 30 -11.89 -5.48 22.38
CA ILE A 30 -11.91 -6.44 23.48
C ILE A 30 -11.95 -7.85 22.86
N PHE A 31 -11.02 -8.71 23.28
CA PHE A 31 -10.84 -10.06 22.77
C PHE A 31 -11.44 -11.08 23.73
N VAL A 32 -12.32 -11.94 23.21
CA VAL A 32 -13.02 -12.97 23.98
C VAL A 32 -13.06 -14.28 23.22
N LYS A 33 -13.27 -15.39 23.95
CA LYS A 33 -13.21 -16.75 23.39
C LYS A 33 -14.45 -17.15 22.58
N SER A 34 -15.63 -16.61 22.90
CA SER A 34 -16.90 -17.00 22.28
C SER A 34 -17.79 -15.80 21.95
N GLU A 35 -18.69 -15.99 20.99
CA GLU A 35 -19.66 -14.97 20.59
C GLU A 35 -20.67 -14.66 21.69
N MET A 36 -21.07 -15.66 22.48
CA MET A 36 -21.90 -15.44 23.67
C MET A 36 -21.20 -14.55 24.70
N ALA A 37 -19.91 -14.80 24.96
CA ALA A 37 -19.12 -13.94 25.83
C ALA A 37 -18.98 -12.53 25.26
N ALA A 38 -18.81 -12.40 23.93
CA ALA A 38 -18.75 -11.10 23.27
C ALA A 38 -20.03 -10.30 23.46
N ASN A 39 -21.20 -10.92 23.27
CA ASN A 39 -22.49 -10.28 23.48
C ASN A 39 -22.69 -9.84 24.94
N ARG A 40 -22.32 -10.68 25.90
CA ARG A 40 -22.38 -10.37 27.33
C ARG A 40 -21.48 -9.20 27.70
N VAL A 41 -20.22 -9.25 27.27
CA VAL A 41 -19.23 -8.20 27.54
C VAL A 41 -19.64 -6.89 26.87
N MET A 42 -20.10 -6.93 25.62
CA MET A 42 -20.58 -5.74 24.90
C MET A 42 -21.70 -5.03 25.67
N LYS A 43 -22.76 -5.76 26.07
CA LYS A 43 -23.88 -5.18 26.84
C LYS A 43 -23.41 -4.58 28.16
N SER A 44 -22.56 -5.31 28.90
CA SER A 44 -22.05 -4.88 30.21
C SER A 44 -21.15 -3.66 30.13
N VAL A 45 -20.23 -3.63 29.15
CA VAL A 45 -19.30 -2.52 28.93
C VAL A 45 -20.03 -1.27 28.47
N THR A 46 -20.96 -1.39 27.52
CA THR A 46 -21.78 -0.24 27.07
C THR A 46 -22.58 0.36 28.23
N SER A 47 -23.24 -0.48 29.04
CA SER A 47 -23.98 0.01 30.21
C SER A 47 -23.08 0.71 31.24
N TRP A 48 -21.86 0.19 31.46
CA TRP A 48 -20.90 0.82 32.37
C TRP A 48 -20.41 2.18 31.84
N LEU A 49 -20.07 2.26 30.55
CA LEU A 49 -19.65 3.50 29.88
C LEU A 49 -20.73 4.59 29.98
N GLU A 50 -21.98 4.23 29.73
CA GLU A 50 -23.12 5.17 29.80
C GLU A 50 -23.41 5.62 31.23
N ARG A 51 -23.29 4.73 32.23
CA ARG A 51 -23.62 5.05 33.63
C ARG A 51 -22.50 5.76 34.40
N LYS A 52 -21.23 5.44 34.11
CA LYS A 52 -20.08 5.91 34.90
C LYS A 52 -19.32 7.02 34.22
N LEU A 53 -19.20 6.96 32.90
CA LEU A 53 -18.50 7.95 32.08
C LEU A 53 -19.48 8.81 31.26
N PHE A 54 -20.78 8.57 31.33
CA PHE A 54 -21.81 9.32 30.60
C PHE A 54 -21.52 9.43 29.09
N LEU A 55 -20.81 8.42 28.54
CA LEU A 55 -20.43 8.37 27.14
C LEU A 55 -21.43 7.54 26.35
N LYS A 56 -21.99 8.13 25.29
CA LYS A 56 -22.88 7.42 24.36
C LYS A 56 -22.06 6.61 23.37
N VAL A 57 -22.20 5.29 23.40
CA VAL A 57 -21.50 4.40 22.47
C VAL A 57 -22.16 4.43 21.10
N SER A 58 -21.37 4.54 20.04
CA SER A 58 -21.88 4.49 18.67
C SER A 58 -22.23 3.05 18.28
N ALA A 59 -23.52 2.71 18.36
CA ALA A 59 -24.02 1.37 18.01
C ALA A 59 -23.72 0.95 16.56
N THR A 60 -23.55 1.91 15.65
CA THR A 60 -23.23 1.63 14.24
C THR A 60 -21.76 1.27 14.02
N LYS A 61 -20.85 1.80 14.84
CA LYS A 61 -19.42 1.50 14.78
C LYS A 61 -19.05 0.25 15.58
N THR A 62 -19.76 0.01 16.67
CA THR A 62 -19.47 -1.07 17.61
C THR A 62 -20.06 -2.38 17.09
N LYS A 63 -19.20 -3.35 16.77
CA LYS A 63 -19.62 -4.61 16.15
C LYS A 63 -18.90 -5.79 16.76
N ILE A 64 -19.61 -6.88 16.96
CA ILE A 64 -19.02 -8.18 17.27
C ILE A 64 -18.65 -8.83 15.96
N VAL A 65 -17.35 -9.05 15.75
CA VAL A 65 -16.84 -9.62 14.51
C VAL A 65 -15.73 -10.62 14.82
N ARG A 66 -15.57 -11.61 13.94
CA ARG A 66 -14.38 -12.46 13.96
C ARG A 66 -13.13 -11.61 13.69
N PRO A 67 -11.95 -11.96 14.24
CA PRO A 67 -10.72 -11.19 14.05
C PRO A 67 -10.36 -10.93 12.57
N THR A 68 -10.69 -11.86 11.68
CA THR A 68 -10.50 -11.76 10.22
C THR A 68 -11.31 -10.67 9.53
N ASN A 69 -12.48 -10.35 10.11
CA ASN A 69 -13.37 -9.30 9.60
C ASN A 69 -13.24 -7.99 10.40
N SER A 70 -12.43 -7.98 11.45
CA SER A 70 -12.16 -6.79 12.24
C SER A 70 -11.26 -5.81 11.48
N GLN A 71 -11.42 -4.52 11.78
CA GLN A 71 -10.57 -3.46 11.26
C GLN A 71 -10.12 -2.60 12.44
N PHE A 72 -8.81 -2.51 12.65
CA PHE A 72 -8.24 -1.71 13.72
C PHE A 72 -6.99 -0.99 13.22
N LEU A 73 -6.98 0.34 13.27
CA LEU A 73 -5.86 1.19 12.81
C LEU A 73 -5.38 0.88 11.38
N GLY A 74 -6.28 0.36 10.53
CA GLY A 74 -5.98 -0.04 9.15
C GLY A 74 -5.44 -1.46 8.98
N PHE A 75 -5.37 -2.25 10.05
CA PHE A 75 -5.03 -3.69 10.07
C PHE A 75 -6.26 -4.58 10.26
N THR A 76 -6.13 -5.83 9.84
CA THR A 76 -7.00 -6.97 10.15
C THR A 76 -6.11 -8.13 10.61
N TYR A 77 -6.69 -9.14 11.25
CA TYR A 77 -5.97 -10.30 11.75
C TYR A 77 -6.21 -11.50 10.85
N TRP A 78 -5.15 -12.24 10.55
CA TRP A 78 -5.24 -13.48 9.81
C TRP A 78 -4.61 -14.60 10.62
N LYS A 79 -5.27 -15.76 10.68
CA LYS A 79 -4.71 -16.93 11.34
C LYS A 79 -3.93 -17.73 10.31
N ASN A 80 -2.62 -17.74 10.46
CA ASN A 80 -1.76 -18.73 9.80
C ASN A 80 -1.87 -20.07 10.56
N SER A 81 -1.30 -21.15 10.02
CA SER A 81 -1.46 -22.52 10.54
C SER A 81 -1.24 -22.66 12.05
N SER A 82 -0.38 -21.83 12.65
CA SER A 82 -0.05 -21.86 14.08
C SER A 82 -0.22 -20.53 14.83
N ARG A 83 -0.26 -19.37 14.14
CA ARG A 83 -0.21 -18.04 14.80
C ARG A 83 -1.14 -17.02 14.15
N TRP A 84 -1.61 -16.07 14.96
CA TRP A 84 -2.31 -14.89 14.46
C TRP A 84 -1.31 -13.83 14.01
N GLU A 85 -1.50 -13.32 12.80
CA GLU A 85 -0.65 -12.31 12.19
C GLU A 85 -1.50 -11.10 11.78
N CYS A 86 -0.93 -9.90 11.85
CA CYS A 86 -1.57 -8.68 11.38
C CYS A 86 -1.36 -8.53 9.86
N ILE A 87 -2.38 -8.10 9.13
CA ILE A 87 -2.32 -7.82 7.70
C ILE A 87 -3.00 -6.46 7.42
N PRO A 88 -2.50 -5.64 6.50
CA PRO A 88 -3.19 -4.43 6.09
C PRO A 88 -4.58 -4.73 5.51
N THR A 89 -5.58 -3.94 5.89
CA THR A 89 -6.95 -4.11 5.39
C THR A 89 -7.04 -3.90 3.87
N LYS A 90 -8.07 -4.49 3.25
CA LYS A 90 -8.38 -4.25 1.82
C LYS A 90 -8.55 -2.75 1.51
N LYS A 91 -9.13 -1.98 2.45
CA LYS A 91 -9.27 -0.52 2.35
C LYS A 91 -7.92 0.19 2.36
N SER A 92 -7.02 -0.15 3.29
CA SER A 92 -5.66 0.41 3.36
C SER A 92 -4.85 0.12 2.09
N LYS A 93 -4.96 -1.11 1.57
CA LYS A 93 -4.34 -1.52 0.29
C LYS A 93 -4.89 -0.70 -0.87
N LYS A 94 -6.22 -0.57 -1.00
CA LYS A 94 -6.87 0.25 -2.04
C LYS A 94 -6.43 1.71 -1.98
N ASN A 95 -6.35 2.27 -0.77
CA ASN A 95 -5.91 3.65 -0.56
C ASN A 95 -4.47 3.88 -1.04
N LEU A 96 -3.57 2.90 -0.92
CA LEU A 96 -2.21 3.01 -1.48
C LEU A 96 -2.24 3.13 -2.99
N TYR A 97 -3.00 2.26 -3.68
CA TYR A 97 -3.18 2.35 -5.13
C TYR A 97 -3.80 3.68 -5.53
N ASP A 98 -4.81 4.16 -4.82
CA ASP A 98 -5.50 5.41 -5.16
C ASP A 98 -4.59 6.63 -4.96
N LYS A 99 -3.80 6.67 -3.88
CA LYS A 99 -2.78 7.71 -3.69
C LYS A 99 -1.75 7.70 -4.83
N CYS A 100 -1.24 6.53 -5.20
CA CYS A 100 -0.29 6.43 -6.31
C CYS A 100 -0.92 6.79 -7.66
N ARG A 101 -2.16 6.37 -7.94
CA ARG A 101 -2.88 6.71 -9.17
C ARG A 101 -3.05 8.21 -9.35
N LYS A 102 -3.34 8.95 -8.28
CA LYS A 102 -3.48 10.42 -8.30
C LYS A 102 -2.17 11.11 -8.69
N GLU A 103 -1.03 10.55 -8.30
CA GLU A 103 0.29 11.08 -8.68
C GLU A 103 0.74 10.61 -10.07
N LEU A 104 0.30 9.44 -10.52
CA LEU A 104 0.67 8.80 -11.78
C LEU A 104 -0.31 9.09 -12.94
N ILE A 105 -1.06 10.20 -12.84
CA ILE A 105 -1.95 10.64 -13.92
C ILE A 105 -1.11 11.08 -15.11
N ARG A 106 -1.30 10.43 -16.26
CA ARG A 106 -0.51 10.66 -17.49
C ARG A 106 -0.39 12.15 -17.87
N LYS A 107 -1.49 12.89 -17.86
CA LYS A 107 -1.51 14.33 -18.21
C LYS A 107 -0.63 15.14 -17.24
N LYS A 108 -0.72 14.85 -15.94
CA LYS A 108 0.08 15.49 -14.88
C LYS A 108 1.57 15.17 -15.04
N CYS A 109 1.92 13.90 -15.24
CA CYS A 109 3.31 13.46 -15.34
C CYS A 109 4.03 13.91 -16.62
N VAL A 110 3.28 14.19 -17.70
CA VAL A 110 3.88 14.78 -18.92
C VAL A 110 4.29 16.24 -18.71
N ALA A 111 3.58 16.96 -17.85
CA ALA A 111 3.89 18.35 -17.50
C ALA A 111 4.90 18.49 -16.35
N GLN A 112 5.39 17.37 -15.80
CA GLN A 112 6.32 17.35 -14.66
C GLN A 112 7.57 16.55 -14.99
N THR A 113 8.67 16.86 -14.28
CA THR A 113 9.91 16.08 -14.40
C THR A 113 9.77 14.73 -13.69
N ASN A 114 10.44 13.71 -14.23
CA ASN A 114 10.50 12.39 -13.60
C ASN A 114 11.08 12.45 -12.20
N THR A 115 11.98 13.40 -11.91
CA THR A 115 12.47 13.67 -10.56
C THR A 115 11.35 13.92 -9.56
N LYS A 116 10.46 14.87 -9.84
CA LYS A 116 9.34 15.20 -8.94
C LYS A 116 8.39 14.01 -8.77
N THR A 117 8.07 13.32 -9.86
CA THR A 117 7.18 12.14 -9.81
C THR A 117 7.78 11.01 -8.99
N PHE A 118 9.07 10.67 -9.19
CA PHE A 118 9.73 9.57 -8.48
C PHE A 118 9.90 9.88 -7.00
N THR A 119 10.32 11.11 -6.66
CA THR A 119 10.41 11.55 -5.26
C THR A 119 9.08 11.41 -4.54
N ARG A 120 7.98 11.89 -5.15
CA ARG A 120 6.66 11.84 -4.54
C ARG A 120 6.16 10.41 -4.36
N ILE A 121 6.36 9.55 -5.35
CA ILE A 121 6.00 8.13 -5.26
C ILE A 121 6.80 7.43 -4.17
N ASN A 122 8.12 7.64 -4.12
CA ASN A 122 8.97 7.05 -3.10
C ASN A 122 8.53 7.46 -1.69
N GLN A 123 8.18 8.73 -1.47
CA GLN A 123 7.65 9.19 -0.18
C GLN A 123 6.35 8.47 0.22
N ILE A 124 5.40 8.33 -0.71
CA ILE A 124 4.12 7.64 -0.45
C ILE A 124 4.37 6.17 -0.12
N VAL A 125 5.19 5.50 -0.93
CA VAL A 125 5.48 4.07 -0.78
C VAL A 125 6.25 3.81 0.51
N ASN A 126 7.32 4.55 0.78
CA ASN A 126 8.13 4.39 1.99
C ASN A 126 7.30 4.67 3.25
N GLY A 127 6.54 5.76 3.27
CA GLY A 127 5.69 6.08 4.42
C GLY A 127 4.63 5.01 4.68
N TRP A 128 4.02 4.47 3.62
CA TRP A 128 3.04 3.40 3.75
C TRP A 128 3.67 2.09 4.23
N ILE A 129 4.81 1.69 3.65
CA ILE A 129 5.51 0.47 4.06
C ILE A 129 5.97 0.59 5.51
N ASN A 130 6.55 1.72 5.91
CA ASN A 130 7.00 1.93 7.29
C ASN A 130 5.87 1.76 8.30
N TYR A 131 4.68 2.31 8.01
CA TYR A 131 3.52 2.15 8.90
C TYR A 131 3.01 0.70 8.95
N PHE A 132 2.92 0.04 7.79
CA PHE A 132 2.38 -1.32 7.70
C PHE A 132 3.44 -2.44 7.87
N ARG A 133 4.69 -2.10 8.17
CA ARG A 133 5.84 -3.02 8.23
C ARG A 133 5.64 -4.16 9.23
N ILE A 134 4.91 -3.89 10.32
CA ILE A 134 4.56 -4.87 11.37
C ILE A 134 3.71 -6.01 10.79
N GLY A 135 2.92 -5.74 9.74
CA GLY A 135 2.04 -6.72 9.14
C GLY A 135 2.71 -7.59 8.07
N ARG A 136 2.16 -8.80 7.86
CA ARG A 136 2.56 -9.67 6.77
C ARG A 136 1.95 -9.20 5.45
N MET A 137 2.79 -8.77 4.53
CA MET A 137 2.33 -8.22 3.25
C MET A 137 3.25 -8.48 2.06
N LYS A 138 4.17 -9.45 2.16
CA LYS A 138 5.17 -9.78 1.11
C LYS A 138 4.55 -9.91 -0.29
N ASN A 139 3.59 -10.81 -0.47
CA ASN A 139 2.96 -11.08 -1.77
C ASN A 139 2.26 -9.83 -2.33
N PHE A 140 1.54 -9.12 -1.47
CA PHE A 140 0.85 -7.89 -1.84
C PHE A 140 1.81 -6.79 -2.30
N ILE A 141 2.92 -6.60 -1.58
CA ILE A 141 3.92 -5.59 -1.89
C ILE A 141 4.64 -5.92 -3.20
N ASP A 142 4.88 -7.21 -3.49
CA ASP A 142 5.47 -7.62 -4.76
C ASP A 142 4.55 -7.32 -5.94
N GLU A 143 3.28 -7.77 -5.88
CA GLU A 143 2.25 -7.46 -6.89
C GLU A 143 2.08 -5.95 -7.09
N PHE A 144 2.05 -5.19 -6.00
CA PHE A 144 1.99 -3.73 -6.04
C PHE A 144 3.23 -3.13 -6.72
N GLY A 145 4.42 -3.65 -6.42
CA GLY A 145 5.67 -3.21 -7.05
C GLY A 145 5.70 -3.47 -8.55
N GLN A 146 5.20 -4.61 -9.00
CA GLN A 146 5.05 -4.92 -10.42
C GLN A 146 4.10 -3.92 -11.11
N TRP A 147 2.93 -3.66 -10.51
CA TRP A 147 1.98 -2.66 -11.01
C TRP A 147 2.57 -1.26 -11.07
N LEU A 148 3.31 -0.85 -10.03
CA LEU A 148 3.93 0.46 -9.93
C LEU A 148 4.95 0.68 -11.05
N ARG A 149 5.86 -0.29 -11.26
CA ARG A 149 6.85 -0.25 -12.35
C ARG A 149 6.17 -0.17 -13.71
N HIS A 150 5.12 -0.95 -13.92
CA HIS A 150 4.34 -0.88 -15.16
C HIS A 150 3.74 0.51 -15.39
N LYS A 151 3.13 1.15 -14.38
CA LYS A 151 2.60 2.51 -14.50
C LYS A 151 3.68 3.54 -14.81
N ILE A 152 4.87 3.40 -14.22
CA ILE A 152 6.02 4.27 -14.51
C ILE A 152 6.48 4.10 -15.96
N ARG A 153 6.57 2.87 -16.49
CA ARG A 153 6.88 2.62 -17.91
C ARG A 153 5.89 3.31 -18.84
N VAL A 154 4.59 3.23 -18.54
CA VAL A 154 3.54 3.91 -19.30
C VAL A 154 3.76 5.43 -19.33
N ILE A 155 4.18 6.03 -18.21
CA ILE A 155 4.48 7.47 -18.13
C ILE A 155 5.70 7.82 -18.96
N ILE A 156 6.77 7.04 -18.87
CA ILE A 156 8.01 7.24 -19.64
C ILE A 156 7.70 7.18 -21.15
N LEU A 157 6.98 6.15 -21.62
CA LEU A 157 6.56 6.05 -23.01
C LEU A 157 5.69 7.25 -23.42
N LYS A 158 4.77 7.69 -22.55
CA LYS A 158 3.94 8.87 -22.82
C LYS A 158 4.76 10.16 -22.93
N GLN A 159 5.84 10.30 -22.15
CA GLN A 159 6.75 11.45 -22.24
C GLN A 159 7.60 11.43 -23.51
N TRP A 160 7.96 10.24 -24.02
CA TRP A 160 8.65 10.12 -25.31
C TRP A 160 7.78 10.54 -26.49
N LYS A 161 6.44 10.44 -26.35
CA LYS A 161 5.39 10.95 -27.25
C LYS A 161 5.36 10.35 -28.66
N THR A 162 6.47 10.32 -29.38
CA THR A 162 6.56 9.91 -30.79
C THR A 162 7.26 8.56 -30.96
N PRO A 163 6.85 7.73 -31.95
CA PRO A 163 7.49 6.44 -32.23
C PRO A 163 9.01 6.56 -32.42
N SER A 164 9.47 7.55 -33.20
CA SER A 164 10.90 7.80 -33.42
C SER A 164 11.68 8.02 -32.12
N ARG A 165 11.11 8.76 -31.15
CA ARG A 165 11.76 9.02 -29.87
C ARG A 165 11.71 7.81 -28.94
N ILE A 166 10.64 7.01 -29.01
CA ILE A 166 10.55 5.72 -28.30
C ILE A 166 11.64 4.77 -28.80
N TYR A 167 11.74 4.59 -30.11
CA TYR A 167 12.75 3.75 -30.76
C TYR A 167 14.17 4.17 -30.34
N LYS A 168 14.54 5.45 -30.54
CA LYS A 168 15.88 5.96 -30.19
C LYS A 168 16.23 5.76 -28.72
N ASN A 169 15.28 5.95 -27.80
CA ASN A 169 15.54 5.78 -26.38
C ASN A 169 15.64 4.30 -25.97
N LEU A 170 14.83 3.42 -26.56
CA LEU A 170 14.94 1.98 -26.33
C LEU A 170 16.24 1.42 -26.90
N GLN A 171 16.66 1.87 -28.09
CA GLN A 171 17.93 1.47 -28.70
C GLN A 171 19.13 1.87 -27.83
N LYS A 172 19.15 3.12 -27.32
CA LYS A 172 20.17 3.58 -26.36
C LYS A 172 20.21 2.76 -25.07
N LEU A 173 19.07 2.22 -24.62
CA LEU A 173 19.04 1.32 -23.47
C LEU A 173 19.54 -0.07 -23.86
N ASN A 174 19.19 -0.56 -25.04
CA ASN A 174 19.61 -1.85 -25.56
C ASN A 174 21.12 -1.92 -25.79
N GLU A 175 21.75 -0.85 -26.27
CA GLU A 175 23.21 -0.75 -26.42
C GLU A 175 23.96 -0.86 -25.08
N LYS A 176 23.33 -0.42 -23.98
CA LYS A 176 23.93 -0.42 -22.64
C LYS A 176 23.64 -1.69 -21.85
N LEU A 177 22.71 -2.52 -22.31
CA LEU A 177 22.21 -3.67 -21.58
C LEU A 177 22.52 -4.96 -22.33
N PRO A 178 22.75 -6.08 -21.62
CA PRO A 178 23.18 -7.34 -22.23
C PRO A 178 22.04 -8.10 -22.93
N TYR A 179 20.89 -7.47 -23.18
CA TYR A 179 19.69 -8.16 -23.69
C TYR A 179 19.68 -8.31 -25.21
N HIS A 180 20.49 -7.54 -25.94
CA HIS A 180 20.70 -7.64 -27.39
C HIS A 180 19.41 -7.84 -28.22
N PHE A 181 18.35 -7.08 -27.94
CA PHE A 181 17.15 -7.13 -28.77
C PHE A 181 17.48 -6.71 -30.21
N SER A 182 16.87 -7.42 -31.18
CA SER A 182 17.01 -7.07 -32.59
C SER A 182 16.39 -5.70 -32.89
N ASP A 183 16.89 -5.05 -33.94
CA ASP A 183 16.38 -3.75 -34.37
C ASP A 183 14.88 -3.81 -34.71
N GLU A 184 14.45 -4.88 -35.37
CA GLU A 184 13.06 -5.15 -35.72
C GLU A 184 12.15 -5.26 -34.50
N GLN A 185 12.62 -5.90 -33.42
CA GLN A 185 11.87 -6.00 -32.17
C GLN A 185 11.67 -4.63 -31.51
N ILE A 186 12.69 -3.77 -31.52
CA ILE A 186 12.57 -2.42 -30.95
C ILE A 186 11.68 -1.55 -31.85
N TYR A 187 11.84 -1.65 -33.16
CA TYR A 187 11.05 -0.91 -34.15
C TYR A 187 9.56 -1.26 -34.09
N SER A 188 9.22 -2.55 -33.99
CA SER A 188 7.84 -3.03 -33.87
C SER A 188 7.17 -2.53 -32.59
N VAL A 189 7.90 -2.48 -31.47
CA VAL A 189 7.41 -1.94 -30.20
C VAL A 189 7.19 -0.44 -30.30
N ALA A 190 8.08 0.30 -30.96
CA ALA A 190 7.96 1.75 -31.12
C ALA A 190 6.77 2.16 -32.00
N ASN A 191 6.52 1.44 -33.10
CA ASN A 191 5.48 1.72 -34.09
C ASN A 191 4.18 0.93 -33.88
N THR A 192 4.00 0.35 -32.71
CA THR A 192 2.82 -0.46 -32.42
C THR A 192 1.52 0.36 -32.46
N ARG A 193 0.43 -0.25 -32.96
CA ARG A 193 -0.93 0.31 -32.88
C ARG A 193 -1.58 0.08 -31.51
N LEU A 194 -0.91 -0.64 -30.61
CA LEU A 194 -1.41 -0.94 -29.28
C LEU A 194 -1.38 0.30 -28.39
N GLY A 195 -2.38 0.44 -27.50
CA GLY A 195 -2.38 1.53 -26.52
C GLY A 195 -1.18 1.45 -25.57
N LEU A 196 -0.74 2.61 -25.05
CA LEU A 196 0.46 2.74 -24.20
C LEU A 196 0.53 1.77 -23.01
N TYR A 197 -0.62 1.40 -22.44
CA TYR A 197 -0.67 0.42 -21.35
C TYR A 197 -0.23 -0.97 -21.83
N ARG A 198 -0.69 -1.41 -23.00
CA ARG A 198 -0.31 -2.70 -23.58
C ARG A 198 1.10 -2.67 -24.14
N GLN A 199 1.51 -1.56 -24.78
CA GLN A 199 2.88 -1.34 -25.25
C GLN A 199 3.90 -1.43 -24.11
N ALA A 200 3.63 -0.81 -22.96
CA ALA A 200 4.49 -0.86 -21.78
C ALA A 200 4.61 -2.25 -21.14
N ASN A 201 3.71 -3.18 -21.47
CA ASN A 201 3.75 -4.56 -21.00
C ASN A 201 4.53 -5.49 -21.95
N GLY A 202 4.98 -5.00 -23.10
CA GLY A 202 5.77 -5.80 -24.04
C GLY A 202 7.12 -6.20 -23.45
N ASN A 203 7.62 -7.37 -23.89
CA ASN A 203 8.87 -7.95 -23.39
C ASN A 203 10.04 -6.96 -23.48
N VAL A 204 10.26 -6.35 -24.66
CA VAL A 204 11.32 -5.36 -24.89
C VAL A 204 11.28 -4.23 -23.85
N VAL A 205 10.11 -3.65 -23.59
CA VAL A 205 9.99 -2.55 -22.61
C VAL A 205 10.20 -3.05 -21.18
N ASN A 206 9.72 -4.25 -20.83
CA ASN A 206 9.89 -4.82 -19.50
C ASN A 206 11.36 -5.12 -19.17
N PHE A 207 12.14 -5.61 -20.14
CA PHE A 207 13.57 -5.89 -19.98
C PHE A 207 14.41 -4.61 -20.01
N LEU A 208 14.17 -3.70 -20.96
CA LEU A 208 14.95 -2.47 -21.09
C LEU A 208 14.64 -1.42 -20.00
N LEU A 209 13.42 -1.41 -19.47
CA LEU A 209 13.01 -0.61 -18.31
C LEU A 209 12.70 -1.53 -17.11
N ASN A 210 13.62 -2.44 -16.79
CA ASN A 210 13.49 -3.37 -15.67
C ASN A 210 13.53 -2.66 -14.30
N ALA A 211 13.43 -3.44 -13.21
CA ALA A 211 13.44 -2.89 -11.85
C ALA A 211 14.76 -2.20 -11.52
N ASP A 212 15.88 -2.78 -11.93
CA ASP A 212 17.22 -2.29 -11.62
C ASP A 212 17.49 -0.95 -12.31
N ILE A 213 17.14 -0.84 -13.59
CA ILE A 213 17.27 0.39 -14.38
C ILE A 213 16.40 1.51 -13.81
N LEU A 214 15.18 1.19 -13.38
CA LEU A 214 14.32 2.18 -12.73
C LEU A 214 14.84 2.58 -11.35
N ALA A 215 15.56 1.70 -10.65
CA ALA A 215 16.18 1.95 -9.35
C ALA A 215 17.51 2.74 -9.44
N ILE A 216 18.13 2.84 -10.62
CA ILE A 216 19.33 3.67 -10.80
C ILE A 216 19.00 5.14 -10.56
N ARG A 217 19.73 5.77 -9.64
CA ARG A 217 19.74 7.23 -9.46
C ARG A 217 20.43 7.88 -10.65
N LYS A 218 19.80 8.89 -11.25
CA LYS A 218 20.36 9.63 -12.38
C LYS A 218 20.31 11.12 -12.07
N GLU A 219 21.47 11.74 -11.89
CA GLU A 219 21.58 13.17 -11.54
C GLU A 219 20.67 13.51 -10.34
N GLU A 220 19.72 14.42 -10.53
CA GLU A 220 18.72 14.81 -9.52
C GLU A 220 17.57 13.80 -9.36
N ARG A 221 17.35 12.90 -10.33
CA ARG A 221 16.25 11.92 -10.29
C ARG A 221 16.58 10.78 -9.32
N PRO A 222 15.80 10.59 -8.24
CA PRO A 222 16.02 9.44 -7.37
C PRO A 222 15.65 8.13 -8.10
N GLY A 223 16.31 7.05 -7.69
CA GLY A 223 15.90 5.70 -8.07
C GLY A 223 14.49 5.40 -7.61
N LEU A 224 13.71 4.69 -8.42
CA LEU A 224 12.41 4.19 -8.00
C LEU A 224 12.62 3.14 -6.90
N VAL A 225 11.99 3.32 -5.75
CA VAL A 225 12.07 2.34 -4.66
C VAL A 225 11.45 1.03 -5.12
N ASN A 226 12.18 -0.08 -4.95
CA ASN A 226 11.59 -1.41 -5.05
C ASN A 226 10.83 -1.70 -3.75
N PRO A 227 9.48 -1.75 -3.77
CA PRO A 227 8.68 -1.86 -2.56
C PRO A 227 8.99 -3.14 -1.76
N LEU A 228 9.26 -4.25 -2.45
CA LEU A 228 9.54 -5.54 -1.81
C LEU A 228 10.90 -5.53 -1.11
N ALA A 229 11.94 -5.05 -1.80
CA ALA A 229 13.27 -4.94 -1.22
C ALA A 229 13.29 -4.00 0.00
N TYR A 230 12.54 -2.89 -0.07
CA TYR A 230 12.41 -1.96 1.05
C TYR A 230 11.65 -2.55 2.25
N TYR A 231 10.63 -3.39 2.01
CA TYR A 231 9.88 -4.07 3.07
C TYR A 231 10.69 -5.18 3.76
N LEU A 232 11.56 -5.87 3.01
CA LEU A 232 12.39 -6.95 3.54
C LEU A 232 13.67 -6.48 4.25
N ARG A 233 13.99 -5.18 4.14
CA ARG A 233 15.09 -4.53 4.86
C ARG A 233 14.67 -4.17 6.28
#